data_AF-F7YXQ1-F1
#
_entry.id   AF-F7YXQ1-F1
#
_cell.length_a   1.000
_cell.length_b   1.000
_cell.length_c   1.000
_cell.angle_alpha   90.00
_cell.angle_beta   90.00
_cell.angle_gamma   90.00
#
_symmetry.space_group_name_H-M   'P 1'
#
loop_
_entity.id
_entity.type
_entity.pdbx_description
1 polymer ?
#
loop_
_entity_poly.entity_id
_entity_poly.type
_entity_poly.pdbx_seq_one_letter_code
_entity_poly.pdbx_strand_id
1 'polypeptide(L)'
;MKLEAIQIRLLEDLKRIKEEARPLVEKRFSEFKNLGENGTDADLFSELCFCVLTANWSAQGGIKAQQVIGPEGFLNLTEAELEQLLTKLGHRYPKARASYIVKNRPLAEKLREVIRWEPFAARYWLVQNAWGIGYKEASHFLRNVGVDCLAILDRHVLKTMLEYGLVNSLPKSLTRKNYLFLEGILKDVADQFGEPLGKFDLYLWYLLKGKVEK
;
A
#
# COMPACT_ATOMS: atom_id res chain seq x y z
N MET A 1 1.17 31.56 -7.08
CA MET A 1 -0.20 31.81 -7.57
C MET A 1 -0.89 30.61 -8.25
N LYS A 2 -0.49 30.16 -9.46
CA LYS A 2 -1.23 29.05 -10.14
C LYS A 2 -1.15 27.70 -9.41
N LEU A 3 0.04 27.31 -8.92
CA LEU A 3 0.23 26.04 -8.20
C LEU A 3 -0.51 26.03 -6.85
N GLU A 4 -0.46 27.14 -6.11
CA GLU A 4 -1.17 27.31 -4.82
C GLU A 4 -2.69 27.20 -5.00
N ALA A 5 -3.26 27.87 -6.01
CA ALA A 5 -4.69 27.80 -6.32
C ALA A 5 -5.16 26.37 -6.65
N ILE A 6 -4.29 25.56 -7.25
CA ILE A 6 -4.58 24.19 -7.66
C ILE A 6 -4.47 23.22 -6.45
N GLN A 7 -3.45 23.38 -5.61
CA GLN A 7 -3.32 22.66 -4.34
C GLN A 7 -4.51 22.91 -3.40
N ILE A 8 -5.05 24.14 -3.40
CA ILE A 8 -6.24 24.52 -2.63
C ILE A 8 -7.45 23.65 -3.00
N ARG A 9 -7.65 23.33 -4.29
CA ARG A 9 -8.82 22.55 -4.73
C ARG A 9 -8.85 21.13 -4.15
N LEU A 10 -7.72 20.43 -4.13
CA LEU A 10 -7.66 19.08 -3.56
C LEU A 10 -7.99 19.11 -2.07
N LEU A 11 -7.42 20.06 -1.34
CA LEU A 11 -7.67 20.22 0.08
C LEU A 11 -9.13 20.58 0.38
N GLU A 12 -9.77 21.39 -0.45
CA GLU A 12 -11.20 21.70 -0.34
C GLU A 12 -12.07 20.47 -0.54
N ASP A 13 -11.83 19.69 -1.60
CA ASP A 13 -12.57 18.47 -1.88
C ASP A 13 -12.39 17.44 -0.76
N LEU A 14 -11.17 17.27 -0.24
CA LEU A 14 -10.88 16.40 0.90
C LEU A 14 -11.52 16.89 2.20
N LYS A 15 -11.58 18.21 2.44
CA LYS A 15 -12.24 18.78 3.63
C LYS A 15 -13.74 18.50 3.63
N ARG A 16 -14.39 18.46 2.45
CA ARG A 16 -15.83 18.13 2.33
C ARG A 16 -16.15 16.70 2.74
N ILE A 17 -15.26 15.75 2.43
CA ILE A 17 -15.43 14.32 2.74
C ILE A 17 -14.80 13.93 4.09
N LYS A 18 -14.08 14.83 4.77
CA LYS A 18 -13.27 14.48 5.95
C LYS A 18 -14.11 13.87 7.07
N GLU A 19 -15.21 14.52 7.44
CA GLU A 19 -16.01 14.07 8.59
C GLU A 19 -16.77 12.76 8.33
N GLU A 20 -17.21 12.53 7.09
CA GLU A 20 -17.83 11.24 6.73
C GLU A 20 -16.81 10.10 6.61
N ALA A 21 -15.60 10.39 6.12
CA ALA A 21 -14.56 9.38 5.92
C ALA A 21 -13.80 9.04 7.22
N ARG A 22 -13.67 10.01 8.15
CA ARG A 22 -12.86 9.87 9.36
C ARG A 22 -13.14 8.60 10.16
N PRO A 23 -14.40 8.21 10.48
CA PRO A 23 -14.66 6.97 11.22
C PRO A 23 -14.18 5.71 10.49
N LEU A 24 -14.28 5.68 9.16
CA LEU A 24 -13.83 4.57 8.32
C LEU A 24 -12.30 4.50 8.29
N VAL A 25 -11.65 5.67 8.16
CA VAL A 25 -10.18 5.80 8.17
C VAL A 25 -9.62 5.37 9.52
N GLU A 26 -10.13 5.89 10.64
CA GLU A 26 -9.64 5.54 11.97
C GLU A 26 -9.83 4.06 12.29
N LYS A 27 -10.99 3.49 11.95
CA LYS A 27 -11.24 2.06 12.11
C LYS A 27 -10.24 1.23 11.28
N ARG A 28 -10.04 1.60 10.01
CA ARG A 28 -9.10 0.86 9.16
C ARG A 28 -7.67 0.96 9.68
N PHE A 29 -7.27 2.15 10.13
CA PHE A 29 -5.92 2.37 10.62
C PHE A 29 -5.66 1.67 11.96
N SER A 30 -6.67 1.51 12.81
CA SER A 30 -6.54 0.70 14.03
C SER A 30 -6.41 -0.79 13.71
N GLU A 31 -7.08 -1.31 12.68
CA GLU A 31 -6.84 -2.67 12.16
C GLU A 31 -5.38 -2.86 11.73
N PHE A 32 -4.80 -1.88 11.03
CA PHE A 32 -3.38 -1.91 10.61
C PHE A 32 -2.42 -1.91 11.80
N LYS A 33 -2.64 -1.03 12.78
CA LYS A 33 -1.84 -1.00 14.01
C LYS A 33 -1.92 -2.32 14.76
N ASN A 34 -3.12 -2.88 14.91
CA ASN A 34 -3.30 -4.16 15.56
C ASN A 34 -2.57 -5.30 14.83
N LEU A 35 -2.54 -5.30 13.49
CA LEU A 35 -1.76 -6.27 12.73
C LEU A 35 -0.25 -6.15 13.02
N GLY A 36 0.30 -4.93 13.04
CA GLY A 36 1.71 -4.71 13.34
C GLY A 36 2.09 -5.05 14.79
N GLU A 37 1.23 -4.72 15.74
CA GLU A 37 1.46 -4.91 17.18
C GLU A 37 1.24 -6.36 17.62
N ASN A 38 0.13 -6.97 17.18
CA ASN A 38 -0.39 -8.23 17.73
C ASN A 38 -0.51 -9.37 16.71
N GLY A 39 -0.39 -9.09 15.41
CA GLY A 39 -0.41 -10.15 14.39
C GLY A 39 0.75 -11.11 14.57
N THR A 40 0.63 -12.36 14.12
CA THR A 40 1.72 -13.35 14.08
C THR A 40 2.64 -13.13 12.88
N ASP A 41 3.76 -13.84 12.81
CA ASP A 41 4.65 -13.76 11.64
C ASP A 41 3.96 -14.29 10.37
N ALA A 42 3.05 -15.26 10.53
CA ALA A 42 2.18 -15.72 9.45
C ALA A 42 1.21 -14.61 8.99
N ASP A 43 0.64 -13.83 9.92
CA ASP A 43 -0.25 -12.71 9.57
C ASP A 43 0.50 -11.59 8.84
N LEU A 44 1.70 -11.23 9.32
CA LEU A 44 2.55 -10.26 8.62
C LEU A 44 2.95 -10.76 7.23
N PHE A 45 3.29 -12.04 7.10
CA PHE A 45 3.64 -12.63 5.81
C PHE A 45 2.44 -12.66 4.86
N SER A 46 1.25 -12.96 5.38
CA SER A 46 -0.02 -12.87 4.64
C SER A 46 -0.25 -11.47 4.09
N GLU A 47 0.07 -10.43 4.86
CA GLU A 47 -0.03 -9.03 4.41
C GLU A 47 1.01 -8.66 3.36
N LEU A 48 2.24 -9.16 3.49
CA LEU A 48 3.25 -9.00 2.43
C LEU A 48 2.78 -9.67 1.13
N CYS A 49 2.19 -10.86 1.23
CA CYS A 49 1.61 -11.57 0.08
C CYS A 49 0.45 -10.78 -0.55
N PHE A 50 -0.40 -10.16 0.27
CA PHE A 50 -1.45 -9.24 -0.22
C PHE A 50 -0.83 -8.12 -1.09
N CYS A 51 0.24 -7.47 -0.64
CA CYS A 51 0.93 -6.43 -1.41
C CYS A 51 1.60 -6.95 -2.70
N VAL A 52 2.14 -8.18 -2.69
CA VAL A 52 2.65 -8.84 -3.90
C VAL A 52 1.52 -9.02 -4.94
N LEU A 53 0.33 -9.43 -4.48
CA LEU A 53 -0.82 -9.68 -5.35
C LEU A 53 -1.46 -8.40 -5.87
N THR A 54 -1.55 -7.35 -5.07
CA THR A 54 -2.16 -6.07 -5.49
C THR A 54 -1.25 -5.23 -6.37
N ALA A 55 0.00 -5.65 -6.61
CA ALA A 55 0.85 -5.11 -7.67
C ALA A 55 0.19 -5.30 -9.05
N ASN A 56 -0.47 -4.25 -9.53
CA ASN A 56 -1.32 -4.25 -10.72
C ASN A 56 -2.53 -5.21 -10.59
N TRP A 57 -3.19 -5.23 -9.45
CA TRP A 57 -4.50 -5.88 -9.28
C TRP A 57 -5.39 -5.06 -8.36
N SER A 58 -6.67 -5.40 -8.23
CA SER A 58 -7.57 -4.67 -7.33
C SER A 58 -7.34 -5.10 -5.88
N ALA A 59 -7.50 -4.17 -4.95
CA ALA A 59 -7.47 -4.49 -3.52
C ALA A 59 -8.54 -5.53 -3.16
N GLN A 60 -9.74 -5.46 -3.74
CA GLN A 60 -10.78 -6.49 -3.60
C GLN A 60 -10.32 -7.90 -4.03
N GLY A 61 -9.58 -8.00 -5.13
CA GLY A 61 -8.99 -9.26 -5.57
C GLY A 61 -7.99 -9.79 -4.55
N GLY A 62 -7.10 -8.92 -4.07
CA GLY A 62 -6.14 -9.24 -3.02
C GLY A 62 -6.81 -9.70 -1.72
N ILE A 63 -7.85 -9.01 -1.27
CA ILE A 63 -8.63 -9.35 -0.06
C ILE A 63 -9.25 -10.74 -0.22
N LYS A 64 -9.89 -11.00 -1.37
CA LYS A 64 -10.48 -12.31 -1.66
C LYS A 64 -9.42 -13.41 -1.67
N ALA A 65 -8.25 -13.15 -2.25
CA ALA A 65 -7.14 -14.11 -2.25
C ALA A 65 -6.63 -14.39 -0.83
N GLN A 66 -6.48 -13.34 0.00
CA GLN A 66 -6.05 -13.46 1.39
C GLN A 66 -7.05 -14.26 2.22
N GLN A 67 -8.35 -14.10 1.99
CA GLN A 67 -9.42 -14.88 2.64
C GLN A 67 -9.44 -16.35 2.23
N VAL A 68 -9.21 -16.65 0.95
CA VAL A 68 -9.26 -18.01 0.41
C VAL A 68 -8.00 -18.80 0.73
N ILE A 69 -6.83 -18.17 0.64
CA ILE A 69 -5.54 -18.85 0.85
C ILE A 69 -5.16 -18.85 2.33
N GLY A 70 -5.38 -17.74 3.03
CA GLY A 70 -5.04 -17.58 4.44
C GLY A 70 -3.52 -17.54 4.72
N PRO A 71 -3.12 -17.15 5.95
CA PRO A 71 -1.71 -17.11 6.36
C PRO A 71 -0.98 -18.45 6.15
N GLU A 72 -1.58 -19.54 6.63
CA GLU A 72 -1.01 -20.89 6.49
C GLU A 72 -0.91 -21.34 5.03
N GLY A 73 -1.87 -20.97 4.18
CA GLY A 73 -1.81 -21.32 2.77
C GLY A 73 -0.66 -20.62 2.05
N PHE A 74 -0.42 -19.34 2.36
CA PHE A 74 0.72 -18.61 1.78
C PHE A 74 2.06 -19.20 2.23
N LEU A 75 2.17 -19.67 3.47
CA LEU A 75 3.38 -20.29 4.01
C LEU A 75 3.62 -21.72 3.48
N ASN A 76 2.56 -22.52 3.31
CA ASN A 76 2.74 -23.97 3.19
C ASN A 76 2.36 -24.56 1.82
N LEU A 77 1.45 -23.96 1.06
CA LEU A 77 1.04 -24.51 -0.24
C LEU A 77 2.23 -24.59 -1.20
N THR A 78 2.24 -25.55 -2.11
CA THR A 78 3.25 -25.59 -3.17
C THR A 78 3.07 -24.42 -4.14
N GLU A 79 4.13 -24.08 -4.89
CA GLU A 79 4.04 -23.04 -5.94
C GLU A 79 2.92 -23.36 -6.95
N ALA A 80 2.75 -24.63 -7.31
CA ALA A 80 1.71 -25.09 -8.23
C ALA A 80 0.30 -24.92 -7.66
N GLU A 81 0.07 -25.24 -6.39
CA GLU A 81 -1.22 -25.03 -5.73
C GLU A 81 -1.57 -23.53 -5.63
N LEU A 82 -0.59 -22.69 -5.29
CA LEU A 82 -0.76 -21.24 -5.28
C LEU A 82 -1.09 -20.72 -6.68
N GLU A 83 -0.38 -21.14 -7.71
CA GLU A 83 -0.67 -20.75 -9.10
C GLU A 83 -2.10 -21.13 -9.50
N GLN A 84 -2.55 -22.35 -9.18
CA GLN A 84 -3.90 -22.80 -9.48
C GLN A 84 -4.97 -21.97 -8.74
N LEU A 85 -4.78 -21.70 -7.44
CA LEU A 85 -5.71 -20.88 -6.66
C LEU A 85 -5.77 -19.44 -7.21
N LEU A 86 -4.62 -18.83 -7.48
CA LEU A 86 -4.56 -17.48 -8.05
C LEU A 86 -5.19 -17.41 -9.43
N THR A 87 -5.06 -18.46 -10.24
CA THR A 87 -5.75 -18.56 -11.54
C THR A 87 -7.27 -18.61 -11.37
N LYS A 88 -7.77 -19.46 -10.47
CA LYS A 88 -9.21 -19.56 -10.15
C LYS A 88 -9.78 -18.25 -9.58
N LEU A 89 -8.95 -17.50 -8.87
CA LEU A 89 -9.30 -16.17 -8.33
C LEU A 89 -9.25 -15.05 -9.38
N GLY A 90 -8.81 -15.35 -10.61
CA GLY A 90 -8.77 -14.39 -11.72
C GLY A 90 -7.56 -13.45 -11.69
N HIS A 91 -6.46 -13.83 -11.01
CA HIS A 91 -5.24 -13.05 -11.04
C HIS A 91 -4.62 -13.10 -12.45
N ARG A 92 -4.19 -11.96 -13.00
CA ARG A 92 -3.64 -11.84 -14.36
C ARG A 92 -2.24 -12.44 -14.56
N TYR A 93 -1.58 -12.82 -13.47
CA TYR A 93 -0.15 -13.20 -13.44
C TYR A 93 0.09 -14.29 -12.38
N PRO A 94 -0.71 -15.36 -12.35
CA PRO A 94 -0.76 -16.27 -11.22
C PRO A 94 0.59 -16.97 -10.98
N LYS A 95 1.23 -17.45 -12.05
CA LYS A 95 2.54 -18.10 -12.01
C LYS A 95 3.62 -17.24 -11.36
N ALA A 96 3.80 -16.00 -11.86
CA ALA A 96 4.83 -15.10 -11.35
C ALA A 96 4.59 -14.73 -9.88
N ARG A 97 3.32 -14.50 -9.49
CA ARG A 97 2.97 -14.15 -8.12
C ARG A 97 3.12 -15.31 -7.15
N ALA A 98 2.74 -16.53 -7.55
CA ALA A 98 3.00 -17.74 -6.77
C ALA A 98 4.50 -17.92 -6.51
N SER A 99 5.33 -17.77 -7.56
CA SER A 99 6.79 -17.83 -7.43
C SER A 99 7.36 -16.81 -6.45
N TYR A 100 6.89 -15.55 -6.51
CA TYR A 100 7.32 -14.50 -5.57
C TYR A 100 6.91 -14.81 -4.13
N ILE A 101 5.68 -15.27 -3.91
CA ILE A 101 5.20 -15.67 -2.59
C ILE A 101 6.10 -16.76 -2.00
N VAL A 102 6.36 -17.84 -2.75
CA VAL A 102 7.20 -18.94 -2.28
C VAL A 102 8.62 -18.47 -1.96
N LYS A 103 9.22 -17.64 -2.83
CA LYS A 103 10.55 -17.08 -2.61
C LYS A 103 10.64 -16.12 -1.42
N ASN A 104 9.52 -15.52 -1.00
CA ASN A 104 9.46 -14.62 0.14
C ASN A 104 9.28 -15.33 1.48
N ARG A 105 8.97 -16.64 1.52
CA ARG A 105 8.77 -17.39 2.78
C ARG A 105 9.90 -17.25 3.80
N PRO A 106 11.19 -17.25 3.42
CA PRO A 106 12.29 -17.04 4.36
C PRO A 106 12.26 -15.67 5.06
N LEU A 107 11.46 -14.72 4.57
CA LEU A 107 11.30 -13.41 5.20
C LEU A 107 10.27 -13.43 6.33
N ALA A 108 9.38 -14.43 6.43
CA ALA A 108 8.25 -14.42 7.36
C ALA A 108 8.67 -14.14 8.81
N GLU A 109 9.68 -14.85 9.31
CA GLU A 109 10.24 -14.68 10.67
C GLU A 109 10.99 -13.35 10.85
N LYS A 110 11.48 -12.75 9.76
CA LYS A 110 12.19 -11.46 9.78
C LYS A 110 11.25 -10.27 9.77
N LEU A 111 10.03 -10.42 9.28
CA LEU A 111 9.09 -9.31 9.12
C LEU A 111 8.81 -8.60 10.45
N ARG A 112 8.72 -9.34 11.56
CA ARG A 112 8.55 -8.75 12.90
C ARG A 112 9.62 -7.73 13.25
N GLU A 113 10.86 -8.07 12.95
CA GLU A 113 12.00 -7.21 13.21
C GLU A 113 11.97 -6.00 12.28
N VAL A 114 11.76 -6.24 10.99
CA VAL A 114 11.78 -5.22 9.93
C VAL A 114 10.73 -4.14 10.15
N ILE A 115 9.51 -4.48 10.59
CA ILE A 115 8.45 -3.48 10.83
C ILE A 115 8.73 -2.58 12.04
N ARG A 116 9.70 -2.95 12.91
CA ARG A 116 10.14 -2.15 14.05
C ARG A 116 11.32 -1.24 13.74
N TRP A 117 11.95 -1.41 12.58
CA TRP A 117 13.01 -0.51 12.14
C TRP A 117 12.43 0.87 11.81
N GLU A 118 13.33 1.83 11.64
CA GLU A 118 13.00 3.14 11.08
C GLU A 118 12.28 2.92 9.72
N PRO A 119 11.06 3.48 9.51
CA PRO A 119 10.23 3.22 8.33
C PRO A 119 10.91 3.37 6.98
N PHE A 120 11.76 4.39 6.77
CA PHE A 120 12.44 4.58 5.49
C PHE A 120 13.50 3.49 5.26
N ALA A 121 14.21 3.07 6.30
CA ALA A 121 15.14 1.94 6.27
C ALA A 121 14.42 0.60 6.04
N ALA A 122 13.31 0.35 6.74
CA ALA A 122 12.47 -0.83 6.57
C ALA A 122 11.98 -0.96 5.12
N ARG A 123 11.48 0.15 4.55
CA ARG A 123 11.04 0.20 3.15
C ARG A 123 12.18 -0.13 2.21
N TYR A 124 13.35 0.49 2.41
CA TYR A 124 14.52 0.25 1.56
C TYR A 124 14.92 -1.23 1.58
N TRP A 125 14.94 -1.85 2.75
CA TRP A 125 15.27 -3.26 2.90
C TRP A 125 14.26 -4.17 2.19
N LEU A 126 12.96 -3.92 2.34
CA LEU A 126 11.91 -4.70 1.66
C LEU A 126 12.08 -4.64 0.14
N VAL A 127 12.37 -3.47 -0.42
CA VAL A 127 12.59 -3.31 -1.87
C VAL A 127 13.80 -4.11 -2.37
N GLN A 128 14.83 -4.31 -1.53
CA GLN A 128 16.01 -5.09 -1.91
C GLN A 128 15.83 -6.60 -1.73
N ASN A 129 14.98 -7.03 -0.80
CA ASN A 129 14.95 -8.42 -0.33
C ASN A 129 13.66 -9.17 -0.66
N ALA A 130 12.54 -8.48 -0.87
CA ALA A 130 11.25 -9.11 -1.17
C ALA A 130 10.94 -9.13 -2.67
N TRP A 131 10.70 -10.34 -3.19
CA TRP A 131 10.34 -10.57 -4.58
C TRP A 131 8.99 -9.95 -4.91
N GLY A 132 8.93 -9.23 -6.03
CA GLY A 132 7.71 -8.57 -6.49
C GLY A 132 7.32 -7.31 -5.72
N ILE A 133 8.18 -6.80 -4.84
CA ILE A 133 7.96 -5.62 -4.01
C ILE A 133 8.84 -4.46 -4.49
N GLY A 134 8.20 -3.41 -5.04
CA GLY A 134 8.85 -2.13 -5.31
C GLY A 134 8.57 -1.12 -4.19
N TYR A 135 8.96 0.15 -4.39
CA TYR A 135 8.75 1.21 -3.39
C TYR A 135 7.26 1.35 -3.01
N LYS A 136 6.36 1.26 -4.00
CA LYS A 136 4.92 1.35 -3.75
C LYS A 136 4.43 0.17 -2.91
N GLU A 137 4.75 -1.06 -3.28
CA GLU A 137 4.32 -2.25 -2.54
C GLU A 137 4.94 -2.31 -1.14
N ALA A 138 6.18 -1.86 -0.97
CA ALA A 138 6.84 -1.81 0.35
C ALA A 138 6.20 -0.75 1.25
N SER A 139 5.93 0.46 0.74
CA SER A 139 5.15 1.47 1.47
C SER A 139 3.75 0.94 1.83
N HIS A 140 3.11 0.22 0.90
CA HIS A 140 1.78 -0.35 1.10
C HIS A 140 1.77 -1.38 2.23
N PHE A 141 2.72 -2.31 2.23
CA PHE A 141 2.89 -3.29 3.29
C PHE A 141 3.11 -2.60 4.64
N LEU A 142 4.06 -1.65 4.72
CA LEU A 142 4.37 -0.93 5.95
C LEU A 142 3.17 -0.14 6.48
N ARG A 143 2.39 0.50 5.61
CA ARG A 143 1.16 1.17 6.00
C ARG A 143 0.15 0.20 6.59
N ASN A 144 -0.02 -0.96 5.95
CA ASN A 144 -0.99 -1.96 6.38
C ASN A 144 -0.61 -2.66 7.70
N VAL A 145 0.61 -2.46 8.20
CA VAL A 145 1.04 -2.86 9.55
C VAL A 145 1.20 -1.66 10.50
N GLY A 146 0.66 -0.50 10.15
CA GLY A 146 0.48 0.64 11.05
C GLY A 146 1.43 1.82 10.85
N VAL A 147 2.38 1.76 9.91
CA VAL A 147 3.29 2.89 9.59
C VAL A 147 2.51 4.01 8.91
N ASP A 148 2.65 5.24 9.38
CA ASP A 148 1.84 6.38 8.92
C ASP A 148 2.62 7.45 8.14
N CYS A 149 3.95 7.34 8.03
CA CYS A 149 4.80 8.37 7.43
C CYS A 149 5.20 8.12 5.96
N LEU A 150 4.70 7.06 5.32
CA LEU A 150 5.06 6.68 3.96
C LEU A 150 3.87 6.81 3.00
N ALA A 151 4.11 7.33 1.79
CA ALA A 151 3.11 7.43 0.74
C ALA A 151 3.02 6.14 -0.07
N ILE A 152 1.84 5.83 -0.60
CA ILE A 152 1.59 4.74 -1.55
C ILE A 152 1.32 5.34 -2.93
N LEU A 153 2.38 5.61 -3.69
CA LEU A 153 2.26 6.22 -5.02
C LEU A 153 1.87 5.20 -6.11
N ASP A 154 0.60 4.82 -6.11
CA ASP A 154 0.02 3.98 -7.17
C ASP A 154 -0.42 4.81 -8.40
N ARG A 155 -0.89 4.15 -9.46
CA ARG A 155 -1.32 4.85 -10.67
C ARG A 155 -2.50 5.81 -10.43
N HIS A 156 -3.35 5.55 -9.44
CA HIS A 156 -4.51 6.38 -9.15
C HIS A 156 -4.08 7.63 -8.39
N VAL A 157 -3.24 7.49 -7.36
CA VAL A 157 -2.63 8.62 -6.64
C VAL A 157 -1.83 9.51 -7.60
N LEU A 158 -0.98 8.93 -8.45
CA LEU A 158 -0.21 9.70 -9.43
C LEU A 158 -1.09 10.45 -10.43
N LYS A 159 -2.18 9.81 -10.87
CA LYS A 159 -3.18 10.45 -11.72
C LYS A 159 -3.87 11.61 -10.98
N THR A 160 -4.25 11.41 -9.73
CA THR A 160 -4.82 12.47 -8.88
C THR A 160 -3.85 13.62 -8.69
N MET A 161 -2.57 13.36 -8.45
CA MET A 161 -1.54 14.40 -8.35
C MET A 161 -1.46 15.25 -9.63
N LEU A 162 -1.62 14.65 -10.81
CA LEU A 162 -1.64 15.36 -12.08
C LEU A 162 -2.95 16.13 -12.31
N GLU A 163 -4.09 15.50 -12.06
CA GLU A 163 -5.43 16.09 -12.25
C GLU A 163 -5.68 17.29 -11.33
N TYR A 164 -5.21 17.20 -10.10
CA TYR A 164 -5.18 18.29 -9.12
C TYR A 164 -3.89 19.09 -9.18
N GLY A 165 -3.14 19.03 -10.29
CA GLY A 165 -1.94 19.83 -10.60
C GLY A 165 -0.93 20.04 -9.48
N LEU A 166 -0.78 19.05 -8.60
CA LEU A 166 0.33 18.97 -7.63
C LEU A 166 1.65 18.81 -8.37
N VAL A 167 1.61 18.23 -9.57
CA VAL A 167 2.72 18.13 -10.51
C VAL A 167 2.25 18.49 -11.91
N ASN A 168 3.13 19.11 -12.71
CA ASN A 168 2.83 19.46 -14.10
C ASN A 168 2.95 18.27 -15.05
N SER A 169 3.76 17.28 -14.70
CA SER A 169 3.96 16.07 -15.47
C SER A 169 4.47 14.94 -14.56
N LEU A 170 4.22 13.70 -14.99
CA LEU A 170 4.74 12.52 -14.31
C LEU A 170 6.04 12.04 -14.98
N PRO A 171 7.01 11.55 -14.19
CA PRO A 171 8.22 10.96 -14.75
C PRO A 171 7.90 9.69 -15.55
N LYS A 172 8.71 9.39 -16.57
CA LYS A 172 8.55 8.16 -17.39
C LYS A 172 8.68 6.87 -16.58
N SER A 173 9.41 6.90 -15.46
CA SER A 173 9.57 5.79 -14.54
C SER A 173 9.65 6.27 -13.09
N LEU A 174 9.13 5.46 -12.18
CA LEU A 174 9.21 5.68 -10.73
C LEU A 174 10.52 5.08 -10.18
N THR A 175 11.65 5.67 -10.57
CA THR A 175 12.93 5.42 -9.90
C THR A 175 12.84 5.81 -8.42
N ARG A 176 13.74 5.31 -7.56
CA ARG A 176 13.83 5.73 -6.15
C ARG A 176 13.80 7.26 -6.00
N LYS A 177 14.61 7.97 -6.78
CA LYS A 177 14.69 9.44 -6.73
C LYS A 177 13.34 10.08 -7.04
N ASN A 178 12.67 9.61 -8.09
CA ASN A 178 11.37 10.14 -8.50
C ASN A 178 10.28 9.80 -7.48
N TYR A 179 10.32 8.61 -6.89
CA TYR A 179 9.38 8.19 -5.85
C TYR A 179 9.46 9.11 -4.62
N LEU A 180 10.67 9.31 -4.09
CA LEU A 180 10.88 10.16 -2.90
C LEU A 180 10.53 11.62 -3.17
N PHE A 181 10.80 12.13 -4.38
CA PHE A 181 10.40 13.47 -4.77
C PHE A 181 8.87 13.65 -4.77
N LEU A 182 8.14 12.73 -5.39
CA LEU A 182 6.68 12.76 -5.44
C LEU A 182 6.05 12.52 -4.05
N GLU A 183 6.66 11.66 -3.24
CA GLU A 183 6.24 11.44 -1.84
C GLU A 183 6.38 12.73 -1.02
N GLY A 184 7.46 13.49 -1.19
CA GLY A 184 7.64 14.78 -0.53
C GLY A 184 6.53 15.78 -0.86
N ILE A 185 6.17 15.89 -2.15
CA ILE A 185 5.05 16.75 -2.57
C ILE A 185 3.73 16.31 -1.91
N LEU A 186 3.47 15.00 -1.88
CA LEU A 186 2.26 14.49 -1.26
C LEU A 186 2.25 14.69 0.26
N LYS A 187 3.43 14.62 0.89
CA LYS A 187 3.62 14.89 2.32
C LYS A 187 3.21 16.31 2.66
N ASP A 188 3.64 17.30 1.89
CA ASP A 188 3.29 18.71 2.13
C ASP A 188 1.77 18.95 2.06
N VAL A 189 1.07 18.23 1.18
CA VAL A 189 -0.40 18.27 1.10
C VAL A 189 -1.03 17.59 2.32
N ALA A 190 -0.53 16.42 2.71
CA ALA A 190 -1.03 15.68 3.88
C ALA A 190 -0.86 16.49 5.18
N ASP A 191 0.29 17.15 5.35
CA ASP A 191 0.58 18.03 6.50
C ASP A 191 -0.42 19.21 6.55
N GLN A 192 -0.72 19.84 5.42
CA GLN A 192 -1.75 20.90 5.34
C GLN A 192 -3.17 20.39 5.60
N PHE A 193 -3.46 19.13 5.26
CA PHE A 193 -4.72 18.48 5.60
C PHE A 193 -4.81 18.05 7.08
N GLY A 194 -3.67 18.01 7.77
CA GLY A 194 -3.55 17.64 9.18
C GLY A 194 -3.64 16.14 9.42
N GLU A 195 -3.21 15.31 8.47
CA GLU A 195 -3.18 13.84 8.60
C GLU A 195 -1.82 13.29 8.18
N PRO A 196 -1.32 12.23 8.84
CA PRO A 196 -0.11 11.54 8.38
C PRO A 196 -0.36 10.84 7.04
N LEU A 197 0.69 10.70 6.23
CA LEU A 197 0.63 10.16 4.85
C LEU A 197 -0.16 8.85 4.73
N GLY A 198 0.04 7.92 5.66
CA GLY A 198 -0.61 6.61 5.64
C GLY A 198 -2.14 6.70 5.81
N LYS A 199 -2.63 7.66 6.61
CA LYS A 199 -4.06 7.97 6.75
C LYS A 199 -4.56 8.82 5.59
N PHE A 200 -3.77 9.79 5.15
CA PHE A 200 -4.09 10.66 4.02
C PHE A 200 -4.39 9.85 2.74
N ASP A 201 -3.64 8.77 2.49
CA ASP A 201 -3.92 7.83 1.40
C ASP A 201 -5.36 7.27 1.46
N LEU A 202 -5.86 6.90 2.65
CA LEU A 202 -7.22 6.38 2.79
C LEU A 202 -8.29 7.45 2.48
N TYR A 203 -8.04 8.72 2.84
CA TYR A 203 -8.91 9.83 2.45
C TYR A 203 -8.90 10.07 0.94
N LEU A 204 -7.74 9.98 0.28
CA LEU A 204 -7.65 10.05 -1.19
C LEU A 204 -8.47 8.94 -1.84
N TRP A 205 -8.34 7.70 -1.36
CA TRP A 205 -9.12 6.57 -1.87
C TRP A 205 -10.62 6.73 -1.64
N TYR A 206 -11.02 7.26 -0.49
CA TYR A 206 -12.41 7.56 -0.21
C TYR A 206 -12.96 8.62 -1.17
N LEU A 207 -12.22 9.70 -1.43
CA LEU A 207 -12.60 10.71 -2.42
C LEU A 207 -12.79 10.11 -3.83
N LEU A 208 -11.92 9.18 -4.24
CA LEU A 208 -11.94 8.58 -5.58
C LEU A 208 -13.00 7.48 -5.77
N LYS A 209 -13.38 6.77 -4.69
CA LYS A 209 -14.16 5.52 -4.77
C LYS A 209 -15.34 5.44 -3.80
N GLY A 210 -15.47 6.39 -2.88
CA GLY A 210 -16.44 6.36 -1.78
C GLY A 210 -16.23 5.20 -0.80
N LYS A 211 -15.02 4.63 -0.73
CA LYS A 211 -14.73 3.42 0.07
C LYS A 211 -13.33 3.48 0.68
N VAL A 212 -13.20 2.93 1.88
CA VAL A 212 -11.91 2.69 2.56
C VAL A 212 -11.61 1.19 2.53
N GLU A 213 -10.72 0.79 1.63
CA GLU A 213 -10.20 -0.58 1.53
C GLU A 213 -8.87 -0.68 2.31
N LYS A 214 -7.84 -1.34 1.78
CA LYS A 214 -6.54 -1.48 2.41
C LYS A 214 -5.41 -1.52 1.40
#